data_AF-A0A960VLZ9-F1
#
_entry.id   AF-A0A960VLZ9-F1
#
_cell.length_a   1.000
_cell.length_b   1.000
_cell.length_c   1.000
_cell.angle_alpha   90.00
_cell.angle_beta   90.00
_cell.angle_gamma   90.00
#
_symmetry.space_group_name_H-M   'P 1'
#
loop_
_entity.id
_entity.type
_entity.pdbx_description
1 polymer ?
#
loop_
_entity_poly.entity_id
_entity_poly.type
_entity_poly.pdbx_seq_one_letter_code
_entity_poly.pdbx_strand_id
1 'polypeptide(L)'
;MSGPGADDPRDQAPRDDDARPAGPRDQLGFDELRPAPDHPAADEFPPLPAASVGDGGDPPRFPPVDDPDDAPDDVPDDVPDDDEADDGPEDEARMGLLDHLDELRRVLIHCSVAALLATILCWFWSERLLDLLIAPIAEEGVYFTAPNEAFLTRLKIAAACGLFTVAPFIFFRFYGFVLPGLYRQERRVVTPLLIATTALFYLGVGFAYLVVVPQVVTFMLSFGTDALAPLIGVGPYFGFVSRLCLAFGIVFELPLLVFVLSWLGVVNPRMLLRTWRFAVVIIATLAAVLTPPDVISQVMMAGPVLVLYLGSVLVSLAVTRHRHLPDGDGPDADSTGDGD
;
A
#
# COMPACT_ATOMS: atom_id res chain seq x y z
N MET A 1 80.49 -3.27 20.90
CA MET A 1 80.34 -4.70 20.54
C MET A 1 78.99 -5.17 21.05
N SER A 2 78.12 -5.53 20.09
CA SER A 2 76.85 -6.27 20.05
C SER A 2 76.06 -6.70 21.32
N GLY A 3 74.75 -6.37 21.31
CA GLY A 3 73.58 -7.09 21.91
C GLY A 3 73.35 -6.95 23.42
N PRO A 4 72.14 -7.19 23.99
CA PRO A 4 70.90 -7.78 23.42
C PRO A 4 69.67 -6.82 23.52
N GLY A 5 68.62 -6.93 22.70
CA GLY A 5 67.56 -7.93 22.79
C GLY A 5 66.31 -7.28 23.40
N ALA A 6 65.42 -6.76 22.55
CA ALA A 6 64.19 -6.08 22.93
C ALA A 6 63.09 -7.11 23.22
N ASP A 7 62.45 -6.99 24.40
CA ASP A 7 61.26 -7.74 24.78
C ASP A 7 60.00 -7.13 24.12
N ASP A 8 59.41 -7.87 23.18
CA ASP A 8 58.12 -7.59 22.53
C ASP A 8 56.99 -8.29 23.33
N PRO A 9 55.99 -7.58 23.87
CA PRO A 9 54.96 -8.16 24.75
C PRO A 9 53.80 -8.76 23.95
N ARG A 10 54.09 -9.68 23.01
CA ARG A 10 53.07 -10.27 22.12
C ARG A 10 52.83 -11.76 22.27
N ASP A 11 53.48 -12.44 23.21
CA ASP A 11 53.47 -13.91 23.24
C ASP A 11 52.65 -14.50 24.39
N GLN A 12 51.37 -14.11 24.48
CA GLN A 12 50.41 -14.74 25.38
C GLN A 12 48.97 -14.65 24.80
N ALA A 13 48.66 -15.51 23.83
CA ALA A 13 47.30 -15.99 23.61
C ALA A 13 47.32 -17.33 22.85
N PRO A 14 46.42 -18.30 23.14
CA PRO A 14 46.45 -19.63 22.56
C PRO A 14 46.05 -19.62 21.07
N ARG A 15 46.65 -20.55 20.31
CA ARG A 15 46.27 -20.84 18.92
C ARG A 15 44.96 -21.62 18.90
N ASP A 16 43.87 -20.93 18.56
CA ASP A 16 42.64 -21.56 18.08
C ASP A 16 42.76 -21.72 16.56
N ASP A 17 43.29 -22.86 16.13
CA ASP A 17 43.11 -23.38 14.78
C ASP A 17 41.64 -23.83 14.62
N ASP A 18 41.10 -23.64 13.40
CA ASP A 18 39.75 -24.00 12.93
C ASP A 18 38.57 -23.04 13.25
N ALA A 19 38.49 -21.95 12.49
CA ALA A 19 37.20 -21.36 12.10
C ALA A 19 37.30 -20.61 10.76
N ARG A 20 36.92 -21.28 9.66
CA ARG A 20 36.66 -20.61 8.38
C ARG A 20 35.41 -19.72 8.52
N PRO A 21 35.37 -18.52 7.91
CA PRO A 21 34.15 -17.71 7.90
C PRO A 21 33.08 -18.41 7.03
N ALA A 22 31.92 -18.66 7.64
CA ALA A 22 30.73 -19.20 6.99
C ALA A 22 30.27 -18.31 5.83
N GLY A 23 29.88 -18.93 4.72
CA GLY A 23 29.42 -18.22 3.53
C GLY A 23 27.96 -17.75 3.68
N PRO A 24 27.48 -16.85 2.81
CA PRO A 24 26.10 -16.34 2.86
C PRO A 24 24.97 -17.39 2.69
N ARG A 25 25.32 -18.67 2.49
CA ARG A 25 24.37 -19.78 2.34
C ARG A 25 24.02 -20.48 3.65
N ASP A 26 24.80 -20.27 4.71
CA ASP A 26 24.68 -21.04 5.95
C ASP A 26 23.69 -20.38 6.95
N GLN A 27 23.16 -19.19 6.64
CA GLN A 27 22.20 -18.45 7.49
C GLN A 27 20.73 -18.67 7.13
N LEU A 28 20.44 -19.38 6.04
CA LEU A 28 19.08 -19.73 5.66
C LEU A 28 18.86 -21.19 6.05
N GLY A 29 18.14 -21.42 7.15
CA GLY A 29 17.86 -22.74 7.71
C GLY A 29 17.11 -23.66 6.75
N PHE A 30 17.83 -24.28 5.83
CA PHE A 30 17.34 -25.26 4.85
C PHE A 30 17.73 -26.70 5.20
N ASP A 31 18.34 -26.95 6.36
CA ASP A 31 18.77 -28.28 6.82
C ASP A 31 17.64 -29.16 7.40
N GLU A 32 16.39 -28.69 7.36
CA GLU A 32 15.22 -29.46 7.82
C GLU A 32 14.27 -29.89 6.68
N LEU A 33 14.79 -30.06 5.47
CA LEU A 33 14.06 -30.80 4.44
C LEU A 33 14.23 -32.31 4.66
N ARG A 34 13.25 -32.88 5.35
CA ARG A 34 13.07 -34.33 5.48
C ARG A 34 13.12 -34.97 4.08
N PRO A 35 13.94 -36.02 3.85
CA PRO A 35 13.92 -36.71 2.56
C PRO A 35 12.51 -37.26 2.31
N ALA A 36 12.01 -37.08 1.08
CA ALA A 36 10.76 -37.68 0.64
C ALA A 36 10.83 -39.21 0.86
N PRO A 37 9.77 -39.85 1.37
CA PRO A 37 9.76 -41.29 1.49
C PRO A 37 9.89 -41.90 0.09
N ASP A 38 10.76 -42.90 -0.04
CA ASP A 38 10.92 -43.69 -1.25
C ASP A 38 9.55 -44.19 -1.71
N HIS A 39 9.23 -44.01 -3.00
CA HIS A 39 8.07 -44.65 -3.60
C HIS A 39 8.17 -46.17 -3.37
N PRO A 40 7.14 -46.82 -2.80
CA PRO A 40 7.18 -48.28 -2.67
C PRO A 40 7.26 -48.91 -4.06
N ALA A 41 8.10 -49.94 -4.19
CA ALA A 41 8.20 -50.74 -5.40
C ALA A 41 6.82 -51.31 -5.78
N ALA A 42 6.59 -51.52 -7.07
CA ALA A 42 5.30 -51.86 -7.67
C ALA A 42 4.64 -53.18 -7.20
N ASP A 43 5.20 -53.86 -6.21
CA ASP A 43 4.76 -55.17 -5.71
C ASP A 43 3.99 -55.11 -4.38
N GLU A 44 3.73 -53.91 -3.83
CA GLU A 44 3.07 -53.73 -2.51
C GLU A 44 1.60 -53.27 -2.58
N PHE A 45 0.93 -53.43 -3.73
CA PHE A 45 -0.51 -53.24 -3.81
C PHE A 45 -1.25 -54.55 -3.46
N PRO A 46 -2.14 -54.56 -2.45
CA PRO A 46 -2.97 -55.73 -2.19
C PRO A 46 -3.90 -56.00 -3.40
N PRO A 47 -4.17 -57.28 -3.75
CA PRO A 47 -5.06 -57.58 -4.87
C PRO A 47 -6.46 -57.02 -4.58
N LEU A 48 -7.02 -56.32 -5.59
CA LEU A 48 -8.37 -55.81 -5.56
C LEU A 48 -9.36 -56.94 -5.21
N PRO A 49 -10.40 -56.67 -4.39
CA PRO A 49 -11.38 -57.69 -4.04
C PRO A 49 -12.05 -58.22 -5.30
N ALA A 50 -12.08 -59.54 -5.44
CA ALA A 50 -12.78 -60.22 -6.52
C ALA A 50 -14.25 -59.81 -6.50
N ALA A 51 -14.69 -59.13 -7.56
CA ALA A 51 -16.11 -58.90 -7.79
C ALA A 51 -16.81 -60.26 -7.84
N SER A 52 -17.75 -60.46 -6.92
CA SER A 52 -18.56 -61.66 -6.84
C SER A 52 -19.30 -61.88 -8.15
N VAL A 53 -18.97 -62.98 -8.84
CA VAL A 53 -19.70 -63.50 -9.98
C VAL A 53 -21.10 -63.88 -9.51
N GLY A 54 -22.07 -63.01 -9.82
CA GLY A 54 -23.49 -63.33 -9.80
C GLY A 54 -23.85 -64.10 -11.06
N ASP A 55 -24.58 -65.19 -10.83
CA ASP A 55 -25.06 -66.21 -11.76
C ASP A 55 -25.99 -65.66 -12.88
N GLY A 56 -25.82 -66.22 -14.10
CA GLY A 56 -26.87 -66.33 -15.11
C GLY A 56 -27.17 -65.14 -16.02
N GLY A 57 -26.53 -65.08 -17.19
CA GLY A 57 -26.99 -64.29 -18.35
C GLY A 57 -25.97 -64.27 -19.49
N ASP A 58 -26.39 -64.60 -20.71
CA ASP A 58 -25.54 -64.69 -21.91
C ASP A 58 -24.65 -63.43 -22.11
N PRO A 59 -23.39 -63.59 -22.57
CA PRO A 59 -22.57 -62.46 -22.95
C PRO A 59 -23.22 -61.70 -24.13
N PRO A 60 -23.12 -60.36 -24.19
CA PRO A 60 -23.61 -59.61 -25.34
C PRO A 60 -22.86 -60.06 -26.61
N ARG A 61 -23.61 -60.59 -27.59
CA ARG A 61 -23.09 -60.83 -28.95
C ARG A 61 -22.81 -59.48 -29.60
N PHE A 62 -21.56 -59.20 -29.91
CA PHE A 62 -21.21 -58.13 -30.85
C PHE A 62 -21.63 -58.55 -32.27
N PRO A 63 -22.22 -57.63 -33.06
CA PRO A 63 -22.47 -57.89 -34.48
C PRO A 63 -21.14 -58.12 -35.23
N PRO A 64 -21.17 -58.80 -36.39
CA PRO A 64 -19.98 -58.94 -37.24
C PRO A 64 -19.47 -57.56 -37.65
N VAL A 65 -18.15 -57.39 -37.65
CA VAL A 65 -17.49 -56.21 -38.23
C VAL A 65 -17.65 -56.33 -39.74
N ASP A 66 -18.41 -55.43 -40.35
CA ASP A 66 -18.52 -55.31 -41.80
C ASP A 66 -17.14 -54.92 -42.39
N ASP A 67 -16.84 -55.45 -43.59
CA ASP A 67 -15.59 -55.26 -44.35
C ASP A 67 -15.19 -53.77 -44.49
N PRO A 68 -13.90 -53.42 -44.50
CA PRO A 68 -13.43 -52.03 -44.53
C PRO A 68 -13.58 -51.32 -45.90
N ASP A 69 -14.30 -51.88 -46.87
CA ASP A 69 -14.40 -51.35 -48.25
C ASP A 69 -15.79 -50.77 -48.61
N ASP A 70 -16.67 -50.52 -47.62
CA ASP A 70 -18.01 -49.97 -47.84
C ASP A 70 -18.26 -48.68 -47.03
N ALA A 71 -17.26 -47.78 -47.01
CA ALA A 71 -17.43 -46.43 -46.51
C ALA A 71 -18.01 -45.54 -47.63
N PRO A 72 -19.14 -44.85 -47.44
CA PRO A 72 -19.58 -43.84 -48.39
C PRO A 72 -18.58 -42.66 -48.45
N ASP A 73 -18.08 -42.39 -49.66
CA ASP A 73 -17.21 -41.27 -50.05
C ASP A 73 -17.94 -39.90 -49.96
N ASP A 74 -18.52 -39.55 -48.81
CA ASP A 74 -19.10 -38.21 -48.59
C ASP A 74 -18.96 -37.83 -47.10
N VAL A 75 -17.72 -37.54 -46.69
CA VAL A 75 -17.45 -36.73 -45.49
C VAL A 75 -17.16 -35.31 -45.98
N PRO A 76 -17.97 -34.30 -45.65
CA PRO A 76 -17.64 -32.92 -45.93
C PRO A 76 -16.35 -32.53 -45.20
N ASP A 77 -15.34 -32.09 -45.95
CA ASP A 77 -14.08 -31.48 -45.47
C ASP A 77 -14.33 -30.06 -44.92
N ASP A 78 -15.29 -29.91 -44.01
CA ASP A 78 -15.50 -28.68 -43.25
C ASP A 78 -15.41 -29.01 -41.76
N VAL A 79 -14.17 -29.26 -41.29
CA VAL A 79 -13.83 -29.03 -39.90
C VAL A 79 -13.64 -27.52 -39.78
N PRO A 80 -14.50 -26.78 -39.07
CA PRO A 80 -14.18 -25.41 -38.71
C PRO A 80 -12.90 -25.48 -37.87
N ASP A 81 -11.86 -24.75 -38.27
CA ASP A 81 -10.72 -24.48 -37.40
C ASP A 81 -11.28 -23.83 -36.12
N ASP A 82 -11.37 -24.58 -35.01
CA ASP A 82 -11.72 -24.10 -33.68
C ASP A 82 -10.58 -23.22 -33.09
N ASP A 83 -10.10 -22.27 -33.87
CA ASP A 83 -9.19 -21.17 -33.46
C ASP A 83 -9.95 -19.82 -33.40
N GLU A 84 -11.28 -19.85 -33.30
CA GLU A 84 -12.02 -18.72 -32.74
C GLU A 84 -12.06 -18.90 -31.23
N ALA A 85 -11.07 -18.32 -30.56
CA ALA A 85 -11.21 -17.89 -29.18
C ALA A 85 -12.42 -16.96 -29.10
N ASP A 86 -13.57 -17.54 -28.80
CA ASP A 86 -14.77 -16.87 -28.35
C ASP A 86 -14.44 -16.14 -27.03
N ASP A 87 -13.89 -14.94 -27.16
CA ASP A 87 -13.80 -13.95 -26.08
C ASP A 87 -15.22 -13.51 -25.73
N GLY A 88 -15.95 -14.40 -25.07
CA GLY A 88 -17.25 -14.11 -24.49
C GLY A 88 -17.12 -12.99 -23.44
N PRO A 89 -18.20 -12.23 -23.19
CA PRO A 89 -18.23 -11.13 -22.20
C PRO A 89 -18.10 -11.58 -20.73
N GLU A 90 -17.67 -12.82 -20.47
CA GLU A 90 -17.57 -13.42 -19.14
C GLU A 90 -16.14 -13.36 -18.55
N ASP A 91 -15.11 -13.10 -19.37
CA ASP A 91 -13.73 -12.86 -18.89
C ASP A 91 -13.53 -11.44 -18.30
N GLU A 92 -14.51 -10.55 -18.47
CA GLU A 92 -14.56 -9.24 -17.78
C GLU A 92 -14.75 -9.39 -16.25
N ALA A 93 -15.15 -10.56 -15.74
CA ALA A 93 -15.58 -10.71 -14.34
C ALA A 93 -14.48 -11.13 -13.35
N ARG A 94 -13.26 -11.47 -13.80
CA ARG A 94 -12.14 -11.78 -12.90
C ARG A 94 -10.81 -11.40 -13.54
N MET A 95 -10.41 -10.13 -13.44
CA MET A 95 -9.00 -9.79 -13.59
C MET A 95 -8.17 -10.75 -12.74
N GLY A 96 -7.27 -11.51 -13.36
CA GLY A 96 -6.34 -12.35 -12.63
C GLY A 96 -5.49 -11.50 -11.68
N LEU A 97 -4.93 -12.10 -10.63
CA LEU A 97 -3.97 -11.38 -9.77
C LEU A 97 -2.81 -10.81 -10.59
N LEU A 98 -2.43 -11.48 -11.68
CA LEU A 98 -1.42 -11.01 -12.62
C LEU A 98 -1.88 -9.76 -13.39
N ASP A 99 -3.14 -9.73 -13.83
CA ASP A 99 -3.72 -8.56 -14.52
C ASP A 99 -3.83 -7.36 -13.58
N HIS A 100 -4.20 -7.58 -12.32
CA HIS A 100 -4.23 -6.53 -11.31
C HIS A 100 -2.83 -5.98 -11.03
N LEU A 101 -1.81 -6.84 -10.96
CA LEU A 101 -0.41 -6.39 -10.83
C LEU A 101 0.07 -5.61 -12.06
N ASP A 102 -0.37 -5.99 -13.25
CA ASP A 102 -0.08 -5.25 -14.48
C ASP A 102 -0.78 -3.89 -14.54
N GLU A 103 -1.98 -3.78 -13.99
CA GLU A 103 -2.65 -2.50 -13.81
C GLU A 103 -1.89 -1.61 -12.82
N LEU A 104 -1.46 -2.15 -11.67
CA LEU A 104 -0.66 -1.43 -10.69
C LEU A 104 0.63 -0.88 -11.31
N ARG A 105 1.33 -1.72 -12.10
CA ARG A 105 2.54 -1.31 -12.82
C ARG A 105 2.25 -0.16 -13.76
N ARG A 106 1.20 -0.25 -14.58
CA ARG A 106 0.80 0.82 -15.50
C ARG A 106 0.48 2.10 -14.74
N VAL A 107 -0.29 2.03 -13.67
CA VAL A 107 -0.64 3.18 -12.83
C VAL A 107 0.63 3.84 -12.26
N LEU A 108 1.55 3.04 -11.72
CA LEU A 108 2.80 3.52 -11.14
C LEU A 108 3.67 4.23 -12.19
N ILE A 109 3.80 3.69 -13.40
CA ILE A 109 4.55 4.29 -14.50
C ILE A 109 3.94 5.63 -14.90
N HIS A 110 2.62 5.69 -15.12
CA HIS A 110 1.95 6.94 -15.50
C HIS A 110 2.07 8.01 -14.42
N CYS A 111 1.91 7.64 -13.15
CA CYS A 111 2.10 8.56 -12.02
C CYS A 111 3.54 9.07 -11.95
N SER A 112 4.52 8.20 -12.17
CA SER A 112 5.94 8.55 -12.16
C SER A 112 6.31 9.50 -13.30
N VAL A 113 5.83 9.24 -14.52
CA VAL A 113 6.02 10.12 -15.68
C VAL A 113 5.36 11.47 -15.47
N ALA A 114 4.11 11.49 -14.98
CA ALA A 114 3.41 12.73 -14.66
C ALA A 114 4.16 13.54 -13.59
N ALA A 115 4.62 12.89 -12.50
CA ALA A 115 5.39 13.53 -11.45
C ALA A 115 6.72 14.11 -11.96
N LEU A 116 7.40 13.41 -12.87
CA LEU A 116 8.64 13.90 -13.50
C LEU A 116 8.38 15.11 -14.39
N LEU A 117 7.34 15.08 -15.23
CA LEU A 117 6.95 16.23 -16.07
C LEU A 117 6.56 17.44 -15.23
N ALA A 118 5.79 17.25 -14.15
CA ALA A 118 5.44 18.33 -13.24
C ALA A 118 6.65 18.86 -12.46
N THR A 119 7.59 17.99 -12.09
CA THR A 119 8.86 18.42 -11.47
C THR A 119 9.65 19.33 -12.40
N ILE A 120 9.76 18.98 -13.70
CA ILE A 120 10.41 19.82 -14.71
C ILE A 120 9.68 21.16 -14.84
N LEU A 121 8.36 21.17 -14.82
CA LEU A 121 7.58 22.40 -14.90
C LEU A 121 7.76 23.29 -13.65
N CYS A 122 7.72 22.69 -12.45
CA CYS A 122 7.92 23.38 -11.18
C CYS A 122 9.35 23.91 -11.00
N TRP A 123 10.35 23.30 -11.65
CA TRP A 123 11.73 23.80 -11.63
C TRP A 123 11.83 25.26 -12.06
N PHE A 124 11.08 25.67 -13.10
CA PHE A 124 11.06 27.06 -13.58
C PHE A 124 10.52 28.07 -12.55
N TRP A 125 9.69 27.62 -11.61
CA TRP A 125 9.15 28.45 -10.53
C TRP A 125 9.83 28.23 -9.18
N SER A 126 10.87 27.39 -9.11
CA SER A 126 11.49 26.96 -7.84
C SER A 126 11.94 28.10 -6.94
N GLU A 127 12.38 29.23 -7.49
CA GLU A 127 12.78 30.42 -6.73
C GLU A 127 11.60 31.02 -5.95
N ARG A 128 10.44 31.20 -6.61
CA ARG A 128 9.24 31.70 -5.94
C ARG A 128 8.71 30.76 -4.87
N LEU A 129 8.83 29.44 -5.10
CA LEU A 129 8.40 28.45 -4.11
C LEU A 129 9.35 28.42 -2.90
N LEU A 130 10.64 28.69 -3.11
CA LEU A 130 11.60 28.87 -2.02
C LEU A 130 11.22 30.08 -1.16
N ASP A 131 10.93 31.22 -1.78
CA ASP A 131 10.53 32.44 -1.05
C ASP A 131 9.26 32.21 -0.22
N LEU A 132 8.28 31.52 -0.79
CA LEU A 132 7.09 31.10 -0.07
C LEU A 132 7.46 30.25 1.15
N LEU A 133 8.35 29.27 1.00
CA LEU A 133 8.66 28.35 2.09
C LEU A 133 9.50 28.97 3.22
N ILE A 134 10.34 29.97 2.89
CA ILE A 134 11.16 30.69 3.86
C ILE A 134 10.36 31.78 4.59
N ALA A 135 9.23 32.24 4.04
CA ALA A 135 8.37 33.24 4.66
C ALA A 135 8.14 33.10 6.19
N PRO A 136 7.82 31.90 6.75
CA PRO A 136 7.62 31.75 8.19
C PRO A 136 8.87 31.91 9.06
N ILE A 137 10.08 31.83 8.47
CA ILE A 137 11.37 31.95 9.17
C ILE A 137 12.25 33.07 8.61
N ALA A 138 11.65 33.97 7.81
CA ALA A 138 12.40 35.00 7.08
C ALA A 138 13.14 35.96 8.02
N GLU A 139 12.64 36.15 9.25
CA GLU A 139 13.23 37.02 10.26
C GLU A 139 14.50 36.43 10.91
N GLU A 140 14.64 35.10 10.92
CA GLU A 140 15.72 34.39 11.61
C GLU A 140 16.98 34.19 10.75
N GLY A 141 16.85 34.41 9.43
CA GLY A 141 17.94 34.28 8.47
C GLY A 141 18.23 32.82 8.08
N VAL A 142 18.09 32.51 6.79
CA VAL A 142 18.37 31.17 6.25
C VAL A 142 19.68 31.18 5.47
N TYR A 143 20.51 30.18 5.69
CA TYR A 143 21.86 30.10 5.10
C TYR A 143 22.06 28.83 4.27
N PHE A 144 23.04 28.89 3.38
CA PHE A 144 23.57 27.72 2.67
C PHE A 144 24.85 27.26 3.36
N THR A 145 24.94 25.97 3.67
CA THR A 145 26.11 25.34 4.30
C THR A 145 27.13 24.88 3.26
N ALA A 146 26.71 24.63 2.02
CA ALA A 146 27.61 24.23 0.94
C ALA A 146 27.15 24.75 -0.44
N PRO A 147 28.07 24.96 -1.41
CA PRO A 147 27.70 25.46 -2.75
C PRO A 147 26.73 24.55 -3.51
N ASN A 148 26.85 23.23 -3.33
CA ASN A 148 25.96 22.24 -3.95
C ASN A 148 24.58 22.16 -3.27
N GLU A 149 24.45 22.66 -2.04
CA GLU A 149 23.19 22.63 -1.30
C GLU A 149 22.12 23.47 -1.98
N ALA A 150 22.48 24.64 -2.53
CA ALA A 150 21.54 25.51 -3.23
C ALA A 150 20.90 24.80 -4.43
N PHE A 151 21.72 24.11 -5.24
CA PHE A 151 21.24 23.34 -6.38
C PHE A 151 20.35 22.16 -5.95
N LEU A 152 20.81 21.36 -4.97
CA LEU A 152 20.04 20.21 -4.49
C LEU A 152 18.73 20.62 -3.82
N THR A 153 18.71 21.76 -3.12
CA THR A 153 17.50 22.27 -2.48
C THR A 153 16.50 22.72 -3.53
N ARG A 154 16.93 23.43 -4.58
CA ARG A 154 16.06 23.77 -5.73
C ARG A 154 15.48 22.52 -6.40
N LEU A 155 16.28 21.45 -6.54
CA LEU A 155 15.79 20.18 -7.09
C LEU A 155 14.75 19.52 -6.20
N LYS A 156 14.97 19.51 -4.88
CA LYS A 156 14.01 19.00 -3.91
C LYS A 156 12.71 19.82 -3.90
N ILE A 157 12.80 21.14 -4.04
CA ILE A 157 11.64 22.05 -4.19
C ILE A 157 10.83 21.67 -5.42
N ALA A 158 11.48 21.61 -6.58
CA ALA A 158 10.83 21.25 -7.82
C ALA A 158 10.15 19.87 -7.71
N ALA A 159 10.81 18.89 -7.10
CA ALA A 159 10.29 17.53 -6.94
C ALA A 159 9.08 17.47 -5.99
N ALA A 160 9.17 18.09 -4.82
CA ALA A 160 8.07 18.09 -3.85
C ALA A 160 6.83 18.82 -4.39
N CYS A 161 7.03 19.97 -5.04
CA CYS A 161 5.93 20.75 -5.58
C CYS A 161 5.35 20.15 -6.85
N GLY A 162 6.19 19.51 -7.68
CA GLY A 162 5.75 18.67 -8.79
C GLY A 162 4.85 17.54 -8.31
N LEU A 163 5.24 16.86 -7.23
CA LEU A 163 4.43 15.82 -6.59
C LEU A 163 3.08 16.36 -6.11
N PHE A 164 3.06 17.51 -5.41
CA PHE A 164 1.82 18.14 -4.95
C PHE A 164 0.92 18.61 -6.10
N THR A 165 1.50 19.02 -7.23
CA THR A 165 0.75 19.41 -8.43
C THR A 165 0.11 18.21 -9.10
N VAL A 166 0.78 17.05 -9.06
CA VAL A 166 0.33 15.80 -9.69
C VAL A 166 -0.56 14.96 -8.76
N ALA A 167 -0.65 15.28 -7.47
CA ALA A 167 -1.49 14.60 -6.50
C ALA A 167 -2.95 14.34 -6.97
N PRO A 168 -3.68 15.30 -7.58
CA PRO A 168 -5.04 15.05 -8.07
C PRO A 168 -5.10 13.95 -9.15
N PHE A 169 -4.09 13.93 -10.03
CA PHE A 169 -3.97 12.90 -11.06
C PHE A 169 -3.58 11.54 -10.47
N ILE A 170 -2.72 11.51 -9.45
CA ILE A 170 -2.40 10.28 -8.70
C ILE A 170 -3.65 9.70 -8.07
N PHE A 171 -4.46 10.51 -7.39
CA PHE A 171 -5.72 10.05 -6.79
C PHE A 171 -6.68 9.50 -7.85
N PHE A 172 -6.82 10.20 -8.98
CA PHE A 172 -7.67 9.72 -10.08
C PHE A 172 -7.25 8.33 -10.58
N ARG A 173 -5.94 8.10 -10.77
CA ARG A 173 -5.43 6.80 -11.20
C ARG A 173 -5.52 5.73 -10.12
N PHE A 174 -5.28 6.11 -8.86
CA PHE A 174 -5.39 5.22 -7.71
C PHE A 174 -6.82 4.70 -7.53
N TYR A 175 -7.83 5.57 -7.65
CA TYR A 175 -9.23 5.13 -7.57
C TYR A 175 -9.64 4.21 -8.72
N GLY A 176 -9.09 4.42 -9.92
CA GLY A 176 -9.29 3.51 -11.06
C GLY A 176 -8.81 2.10 -10.77
N PHE A 177 -7.68 1.97 -10.06
CA PHE A 177 -7.10 0.69 -9.65
C PHE A 177 -7.82 0.04 -8.47
N VAL A 178 -8.28 0.82 -7.49
CA VAL A 178 -8.88 0.27 -6.24
C VAL A 178 -10.35 -0.12 -6.41
N LEU A 179 -11.11 0.54 -7.29
CA LEU A 179 -12.53 0.24 -7.51
C LEU A 179 -12.81 -0.21 -8.96
N PRO A 180 -12.21 -1.31 -9.44
CA PRO A 180 -12.51 -1.84 -10.79
C PRO A 180 -13.94 -2.39 -10.87
N GLY A 181 -14.56 -2.74 -9.73
CA GLY A 181 -15.87 -3.40 -9.66
C GLY A 181 -17.08 -2.48 -9.48
N LEU A 182 -16.91 -1.15 -9.50
CA LEU A 182 -18.04 -0.24 -9.35
C LEU A 182 -18.76 -0.13 -10.70
N TYR A 183 -19.90 -0.82 -10.82
CA TYR A 183 -20.74 -0.88 -12.03
C TYR A 183 -20.85 0.50 -12.72
N ARG A 184 -20.93 0.53 -14.06
CA ARG A 184 -21.03 1.76 -14.89
C ARG A 184 -22.02 2.82 -14.34
N GLN A 185 -23.05 2.40 -13.58
CA GLN A 185 -24.01 3.28 -12.88
C GLN A 185 -23.46 4.07 -11.68
N GLU A 186 -22.41 3.59 -10.99
CA GLU A 186 -21.88 4.17 -9.73
C GLU A 186 -20.66 5.09 -9.93
N ARG A 187 -20.21 5.30 -11.18
CA ARG A 187 -19.17 6.31 -11.52
C ARG A 187 -19.46 7.70 -10.97
N ARG A 188 -20.73 8.01 -10.69
CA ARG A 188 -21.17 9.28 -10.10
C ARG A 188 -20.68 9.51 -8.67
N VAL A 189 -20.31 8.46 -7.93
CA VAL A 189 -19.75 8.56 -6.56
C VAL A 189 -18.24 8.81 -6.59
N VAL A 190 -17.55 8.34 -7.63
CA VAL A 190 -16.09 8.51 -7.78
C VAL A 190 -15.72 9.98 -7.97
N THR A 191 -16.50 10.76 -8.72
CA THR A 191 -16.22 12.19 -8.95
C THR A 191 -16.25 13.03 -7.66
N PRO A 192 -17.32 13.04 -6.83
CA PRO A 192 -17.32 13.79 -5.58
C PRO A 192 -16.29 13.26 -4.59
N LEU A 193 -16.00 11.95 -4.60
CA LEU A 193 -14.95 11.36 -3.78
C LEU A 193 -13.56 11.89 -4.18
N LEU A 194 -13.25 11.95 -5.47
CA LEU A 194 -11.99 12.48 -5.99
C LEU A 194 -11.82 13.97 -5.65
N ILE A 195 -12.90 14.76 -5.76
CA ILE A 195 -12.90 16.18 -5.39
C ILE A 195 -12.65 16.31 -3.88
N ALA A 196 -13.34 15.50 -3.06
CA ALA A 196 -13.15 15.48 -1.62
C ALA A 196 -11.70 15.12 -1.24
N THR A 197 -11.15 14.06 -1.83
CA THR A 197 -9.74 13.63 -1.64
C THR A 197 -8.80 14.77 -1.98
N THR A 198 -8.92 15.32 -3.19
CA THR A 198 -8.04 16.41 -3.63
C THR A 198 -8.12 17.63 -2.71
N ALA A 199 -9.34 18.01 -2.29
CA ALA A 199 -9.54 19.13 -1.37
C ALA A 199 -8.94 18.84 0.01
N LEU A 200 -9.10 17.62 0.53
CA LEU A 200 -8.62 17.21 1.84
C LEU A 200 -7.10 17.11 1.88
N PHE A 201 -6.47 16.61 0.82
CA PHE A 201 -5.02 16.63 0.63
C PHE A 201 -4.46 18.04 0.73
N TYR A 202 -4.99 18.99 -0.06
CA TYR A 202 -4.52 20.37 -0.04
C TYR A 202 -4.85 21.08 1.28
N LEU A 203 -5.98 20.76 1.92
CA LEU A 203 -6.29 21.22 3.27
C LEU A 203 -5.25 20.72 4.27
N GLY A 204 -4.83 19.45 4.17
CA GLY A 204 -3.79 18.87 5.01
C GLY A 204 -2.42 19.51 4.79
N VAL A 205 -2.02 19.71 3.53
CA VAL A 205 -0.78 20.43 3.17
C VAL A 205 -0.82 21.87 3.69
N GLY A 206 -1.95 22.57 3.52
CA GLY A 206 -2.15 23.93 4.03
C GLY A 206 -2.09 24.00 5.56
N PHE A 207 -2.75 23.07 6.24
CA PHE A 207 -2.71 22.96 7.71
C PHE A 207 -1.29 22.69 8.22
N ALA A 208 -0.56 21.80 7.56
CA ALA A 208 0.83 21.52 7.91
C ALA A 208 1.70 22.77 7.82
N TYR A 209 1.64 23.48 6.69
CA TYR A 209 2.48 24.65 6.44
C TYR A 209 2.09 25.87 7.30
N LEU A 210 0.78 26.13 7.49
CA LEU A 210 0.30 27.33 8.18
C LEU A 210 0.20 27.17 9.70
N VAL A 211 -0.02 25.96 10.20
CA VAL A 211 -0.26 25.71 11.63
C VAL A 211 0.87 24.90 12.24
N VAL A 212 1.22 23.76 11.64
CA VAL A 212 2.16 22.82 12.28
C VAL A 212 3.61 23.28 12.18
N VAL A 213 4.05 23.70 10.99
CA VAL A 213 5.42 24.20 10.75
C VAL A 213 5.78 25.33 11.72
N PRO A 214 5.03 26.45 11.84
CA PRO A 214 5.41 27.53 12.74
C PRO A 214 5.45 27.05 14.20
N GLN A 215 4.51 26.21 14.64
CA GLN A 215 4.54 25.70 16.01
C GLN A 215 5.78 24.85 16.31
N VAL A 216 6.14 23.93 15.41
CA VAL A 216 7.34 23.09 15.59
C VAL A 216 8.61 23.93 15.51
N VAL A 217 8.70 24.85 14.56
CA VAL A 217 9.88 25.71 14.38
C VAL A 217 10.07 26.63 15.59
N THR A 218 9.03 27.34 16.04
CA THR A 218 9.10 28.19 17.25
C THR A 218 9.52 27.37 18.47
N PHE A 219 9.00 26.14 18.60
CA PHE A 219 9.41 25.26 19.68
C PHE A 219 10.89 24.84 19.57
N MET A 220 11.37 24.45 18.38
CA MET A 220 12.78 24.09 18.18
C MET A 220 13.72 25.27 18.47
N LEU A 221 13.31 26.49 18.15
CA LEU A 221 14.09 27.70 18.37
C LEU A 221 14.03 28.20 19.81
N SER A 222 13.01 27.81 20.57
CA SER A 222 12.90 28.15 22.00
C SER A 222 14.02 27.56 22.87
N PHE A 223 14.75 26.56 22.35
CA PHE A 223 15.95 26.02 22.99
C PHE A 223 17.22 26.87 22.76
N GLY A 224 17.17 27.82 21.83
CA GLY A 224 18.26 28.79 21.63
C GLY A 224 18.48 29.63 22.89
N THR A 225 19.74 30.00 23.13
CA THR A 225 20.10 30.93 24.21
C THR A 225 20.91 32.08 23.61
N ASP A 226 21.12 33.17 24.34
CA ASP A 226 21.93 34.30 23.84
C ASP A 226 23.36 33.91 23.43
N ALA A 227 23.88 32.78 23.96
CA ALA A 227 25.17 32.21 23.60
C ALA A 227 25.12 31.22 22.42
N LEU A 228 23.94 30.74 22.05
CA LEU A 228 23.69 29.74 21.00
C LEU A 228 22.62 30.27 20.04
N ALA A 229 23.06 31.08 19.08
CA ALA A 229 22.20 31.52 17.99
C ALA A 229 21.90 30.34 17.04
N PRO A 230 20.63 30.08 16.70
CA PRO A 230 20.26 29.03 15.76
C PRO A 230 20.73 29.37 14.35
N LEU A 231 21.45 28.45 13.70
CA LEU A 231 21.84 28.57 12.30
C LEU A 231 21.01 27.61 11.45
N ILE A 232 20.03 28.15 10.71
CA ILE A 232 19.08 27.33 9.94
C ILE A 232 19.62 27.14 8.51
N GLY A 233 19.96 25.89 8.18
CA GLY A 233 20.29 25.50 6.81
C GLY A 233 19.04 25.32 5.96
N VAL A 234 19.04 25.89 4.75
CA VAL A 234 17.88 25.83 3.84
C VAL A 234 17.50 24.41 3.43
N GLY A 235 18.50 23.54 3.19
CA GLY A 235 18.27 22.18 2.70
C GLY A 235 17.60 21.29 3.74
N PRO A 236 18.13 21.22 4.98
CA PRO A 236 17.50 20.52 6.10
C PRO A 236 16.10 21.06 6.42
N TYR A 237 15.94 22.39 6.47
CA TYR A 237 14.66 23.03 6.73
C TYR A 237 13.62 22.67 5.66
N PHE A 238 13.96 22.83 4.38
CA PHE A 238 13.09 22.45 3.26
C PHE A 238 12.70 20.98 3.32
N GLY A 239 13.68 20.10 3.55
CA GLY A 239 13.45 18.66 3.64
C GLY A 239 12.52 18.29 4.80
N PHE A 240 12.66 18.96 5.94
CA PHE A 240 11.75 18.83 7.08
C PHE A 240 10.33 19.27 6.70
N VAL A 241 10.16 20.51 6.23
CA VAL A 241 8.84 21.06 5.89
C VAL A 241 8.14 20.25 4.81
N SER A 242 8.85 19.81 3.77
CA SER A 242 8.25 19.05 2.67
C SER A 242 7.76 17.67 3.08
N ARG A 243 8.54 16.95 3.91
CA ARG A 243 8.12 15.66 4.46
C ARG A 243 6.92 15.83 5.39
N LEU A 244 6.92 16.90 6.19
CA LEU A 244 5.81 17.23 7.07
C LEU A 244 4.52 17.52 6.28
N CYS A 245 4.60 18.41 5.28
CA CYS A 245 3.48 18.72 4.40
C CYS A 245 2.95 17.48 3.67
N LEU A 246 3.83 16.63 3.14
CA LEU A 246 3.41 15.41 2.46
C LEU A 246 2.72 14.43 3.43
N ALA A 247 3.28 14.22 4.62
CA ALA A 247 2.69 13.31 5.60
C ALA A 247 1.32 13.81 6.09
N PHE A 248 1.19 15.10 6.39
CA PHE A 248 -0.09 15.68 6.77
C PHE A 248 -1.11 15.65 5.64
N GLY A 249 -0.69 15.90 4.39
CA GLY A 249 -1.55 15.72 3.22
C GLY A 249 -2.12 14.30 3.15
N ILE A 250 -1.28 13.28 3.32
CA ILE A 250 -1.71 11.88 3.31
C ILE A 250 -2.58 11.53 4.53
N VAL A 251 -2.21 12.01 5.72
CA VAL A 251 -2.94 11.74 6.98
C VAL A 251 -4.31 12.40 6.97
N PHE A 252 -4.46 13.56 6.33
CA PHE A 252 -5.75 14.19 6.16
C PHE A 252 -6.71 13.37 5.31
N GLU A 253 -6.25 12.37 4.54
CA GLU A 253 -7.14 11.43 3.83
C GLU A 253 -7.80 10.40 4.74
N LEU A 254 -7.31 10.23 5.99
CA LEU A 254 -7.84 9.22 6.92
C LEU A 254 -9.37 9.32 7.16
N PRO A 255 -9.99 10.50 7.35
CA PRO A 255 -11.44 10.62 7.52
C PRO A 255 -12.20 10.14 6.30
N LEU A 256 -11.70 10.45 5.09
CA LEU A 256 -12.31 10.01 3.85
C LEU A 256 -12.15 8.50 3.64
N LEU A 257 -10.97 7.97 3.95
CA LEU A 257 -10.71 6.53 3.90
C LEU A 257 -11.64 5.77 4.85
N VAL A 258 -11.77 6.23 6.10
CA VAL A 258 -12.67 5.63 7.09
C VAL A 258 -14.13 5.77 6.67
N PHE A 259 -14.52 6.89 6.07
CA PHE A 259 -15.85 7.08 5.48
C PHE A 259 -16.14 6.00 4.44
N VAL A 260 -15.26 5.82 3.45
CA VAL A 260 -15.42 4.83 2.39
C VAL A 260 -15.46 3.42 2.96
N LEU A 261 -14.55 3.06 3.86
CA LEU A 261 -14.53 1.72 4.48
C LEU A 261 -15.77 1.45 5.34
N SER A 262 -16.30 2.46 6.04
CA SER A 262 -17.54 2.35 6.81
C SER A 262 -18.75 2.24 5.89
N TRP A 263 -18.74 2.98 4.78
CA TRP A 263 -19.74 2.86 3.72
C TRP A 263 -19.66 1.50 3.01
N LEU A 264 -18.50 0.87 2.88
CA LEU A 264 -18.42 -0.51 2.39
C LEU A 264 -18.82 -1.56 3.44
N GLY A 265 -19.04 -1.17 4.70
CA GLY A 265 -19.36 -2.07 5.80
C GLY A 265 -18.17 -2.87 6.33
N VAL A 266 -16.96 -2.62 5.81
CA VAL A 266 -15.70 -3.25 6.26
C VAL A 266 -15.33 -2.81 7.68
N VAL A 267 -15.71 -1.57 8.03
CA VAL A 267 -15.30 -0.93 9.28
C VAL A 267 -16.53 -0.41 10.05
N ASN A 268 -16.56 -0.68 11.36
CA ASN A 268 -17.59 -0.18 12.27
C ASN A 268 -16.98 0.81 13.28
N PRO A 269 -17.69 1.88 13.68
CA PRO A 269 -17.24 2.80 14.73
C PRO A 269 -16.77 2.11 16.01
N ARG A 270 -17.46 1.03 16.42
CA ARG A 270 -17.10 0.24 17.60
C ARG A 270 -15.74 -0.45 17.44
N MET A 271 -15.40 -0.85 16.21
CA MET A 271 -14.11 -1.46 15.90
C MET A 271 -12.97 -0.44 16.01
N LEU A 272 -13.17 0.77 15.46
CA LEU A 272 -12.18 1.85 15.60
C LEU A 272 -11.94 2.19 17.06
N LEU A 273 -13.03 2.39 17.82
CA LEU A 273 -12.94 2.68 19.25
C LEU A 273 -12.32 1.54 20.08
N ARG A 274 -12.37 0.29 19.62
CA ARG A 274 -11.69 -0.83 20.29
C ARG A 274 -10.18 -0.85 19.99
N THR A 275 -9.80 -0.43 18.79
CA THR A 275 -8.42 -0.44 18.27
C THR A 275 -7.68 0.89 18.49
N TRP A 276 -8.30 1.86 19.18
CA TRP A 276 -7.74 3.21 19.42
C TRP A 276 -6.30 3.21 19.97
N ARG A 277 -5.96 2.24 20.82
CA ARG A 277 -4.61 2.09 21.39
C ARG A 277 -3.54 1.87 20.31
N PHE A 278 -3.86 1.11 19.26
CA PHE A 278 -2.95 0.86 18.15
C PHE A 278 -2.84 2.10 17.26
N ALA A 279 -3.95 2.83 17.07
CA ALA A 279 -3.91 4.11 16.35
C ALA A 279 -2.98 5.11 17.05
N VAL A 280 -3.06 5.23 18.38
CA VAL A 280 -2.16 6.11 19.15
C VAL A 280 -0.68 5.72 18.93
N VAL A 281 -0.35 4.43 18.97
CA VAL A 281 1.04 3.97 18.72
C VAL A 281 1.49 4.28 17.30
N ILE A 282 0.65 4.03 16.29
CA ILE A 282 0.98 4.35 14.89
C ILE A 282 1.21 5.85 14.70
N ILE A 283 0.33 6.68 15.28
CA ILE A 283 0.42 8.14 15.22
C ILE A 283 1.70 8.62 15.92
N ALA A 284 2.01 8.08 17.10
CA ALA A 284 3.22 8.40 17.83
C ALA A 284 4.50 8.00 17.07
N THR A 285 4.49 6.84 16.41
CA THR A 285 5.59 6.36 15.56
C THR A 285 5.77 7.24 14.33
N LEU A 286 4.68 7.60 13.65
CA LEU A 286 4.73 8.54 12.52
C LEU A 286 5.30 9.89 12.97
N ALA A 287 4.83 10.42 14.10
CA ALA A 287 5.38 11.64 14.68
C ALA A 287 6.89 11.50 14.96
N ALA A 288 7.34 10.40 15.56
CA ALA A 288 8.76 10.16 15.85
C ALA A 288 9.65 10.04 14.60
N VAL A 289 9.11 9.60 13.45
CA VAL A 289 9.85 9.56 12.18
C VAL A 289 9.97 10.94 11.54
N LEU A 290 8.96 11.79 11.75
CA LEU A 290 8.88 13.12 11.14
C LEU A 290 9.56 14.20 11.97
N THR A 291 9.46 14.13 13.28
CA THR A 291 10.16 15.03 14.19
C THR A 291 11.51 14.43 14.57
N PRO A 292 12.50 15.26 14.93
CA PRO A 292 13.66 14.79 15.68
C PRO A 292 13.22 14.01 16.95
N PRO A 293 14.13 13.28 17.61
CA PRO A 293 13.83 12.55 18.85
C PRO A 293 13.64 13.52 20.04
N ASP A 294 12.55 14.29 19.99
CA ASP A 294 12.08 15.21 21.01
C ASP A 294 10.59 14.94 21.32
N VAL A 295 10.29 14.72 22.59
CA VAL A 295 8.97 14.28 23.06
C VAL A 295 7.92 15.36 22.87
N ILE A 296 8.28 16.64 23.07
CA ILE A 296 7.30 17.72 23.06
C ILE A 296 6.81 18.00 21.63
N SER A 297 7.74 18.14 20.67
CA SER A 297 7.44 18.27 19.24
C SER A 297 6.67 17.05 18.74
N GLN A 298 7.04 15.85 19.18
CA GLN A 298 6.34 14.62 18.82
C GLN A 298 4.88 14.64 19.30
N VAL A 299 4.62 15.07 20.54
CA VAL A 299 3.25 15.18 21.09
C VAL A 299 2.47 16.31 20.40
N MET A 300 3.10 17.46 20.17
CA MET A 300 2.49 18.58 19.44
C MET A 300 2.08 18.18 18.03
N MET A 301 2.87 17.35 17.35
CA MET A 301 2.56 16.83 16.01
C MET A 301 1.51 15.72 16.05
N ALA A 302 1.57 14.83 17.05
CA ALA A 302 0.62 13.73 17.20
C ALA A 302 -0.79 14.22 17.57
N GLY A 303 -0.91 15.33 18.31
CA GLY A 303 -2.18 15.90 18.75
C GLY A 303 -3.17 16.16 17.61
N PRO A 304 -2.82 16.96 16.59
CA PRO A 304 -3.67 17.20 15.42
C PRO A 304 -4.08 15.91 14.69
N VAL A 305 -3.16 14.95 14.56
CA VAL A 305 -3.45 13.67 13.90
C VAL A 305 -4.43 12.82 14.72
N LEU A 306 -4.32 12.85 16.05
CA LEU A 306 -5.26 12.17 16.93
C LEU A 306 -6.66 12.80 16.83
N VAL A 307 -6.75 14.13 16.76
CA VAL A 307 -8.02 14.84 16.53
C VAL A 307 -8.64 14.42 15.20
N LEU A 308 -7.85 14.32 14.13
CA LEU A 308 -8.33 13.81 12.85
C LEU A 308 -8.84 12.38 12.97
N TYR A 309 -8.12 11.50 13.66
CA TYR A 309 -8.56 10.13 13.91
C TYR A 309 -9.91 10.08 14.64
N LEU A 310 -10.10 10.87 15.69
CA LEU A 310 -11.39 10.98 16.39
C LEU A 310 -12.48 11.54 15.44
N GLY A 311 -12.14 12.51 14.61
CA GLY A 311 -13.02 13.02 13.55
C GLY A 311 -13.46 11.91 12.59
N SER A 312 -12.54 11.06 12.16
CA SER A 312 -12.84 9.89 11.32
C SER A 312 -13.81 8.91 11.99
N VAL A 313 -13.66 8.67 13.30
CA VAL A 313 -14.62 7.85 14.08
C VAL A 313 -16.01 8.47 14.07
N LEU A 314 -16.11 9.80 14.23
CA LEU A 314 -17.39 10.52 14.19
C LEU A 314 -18.06 10.41 12.82
N VAL A 315 -17.28 10.54 11.74
CA VAL A 315 -17.77 10.34 10.37
C VAL A 315 -18.30 8.92 10.18
N SER A 316 -17.57 7.90 10.64
CA SER A 316 -18.02 6.51 10.62
C SER A 316 -19.36 6.31 11.37
N LEU A 317 -19.53 6.99 12.52
CA LEU A 317 -20.75 6.92 13.32
C LEU A 317 -21.95 7.52 12.57
N ALA A 318 -21.76 8.67 11.92
CA ALA A 318 -22.79 9.31 11.12
C ALA A 318 -23.26 8.40 9.97
N VAL A 319 -22.32 7.82 9.23
CA VAL A 319 -22.63 6.89 8.13
C VAL A 319 -23.40 5.66 8.61
N THR A 320 -22.95 5.04 9.70
CA THR A 320 -23.59 3.82 10.24
C THR A 320 -25.02 4.09 10.73
N ARG A 321 -25.29 5.27 11.31
CA ARG A 321 -26.61 5.64 11.81
C ARG A 321 -27.64 5.82 10.69
N HIS A 322 -27.24 6.32 9.52
CA HIS A 322 -28.13 6.47 8.37
C HIS A 322 -28.56 5.14 7.74
N ARG A 323 -27.82 4.05 7.96
CA ARG A 323 -28.21 2.70 7.54
C ARG A 323 -29.19 1.99 8.47
N HIS A 324 -29.46 2.54 9.64
CA HIS A 324 -30.34 1.94 10.66
C HIS A 324 -31.62 2.74 10.88
N LEU A 325 -31.99 3.64 9.96
CA LEU A 325 -33.38 4.10 9.90
C LEU A 325 -34.19 2.94 9.29
N PRO A 326 -35.07 2.29 10.08
CA PRO A 326 -35.92 1.24 9.56
C PRO A 326 -36.79 1.84 8.46
N ASP A 327 -36.79 1.22 7.29
CA ASP A 327 -37.93 1.36 6.37
C ASP A 327 -39.18 1.04 7.20
N GLY A 328 -40.06 2.04 7.30
CA GLY A 328 -41.26 1.96 8.11
C GLY A 328 -42.14 0.79 7.69
N ASP A 329 -42.72 0.15 8.71
CA ASP A 329 -43.94 -0.66 8.71
C ASP A 329 -44.57 -0.87 7.31
N GLY A 330 -44.23 -1.99 6.68
CA GLY A 330 -45.11 -2.62 5.71
C GLY A 330 -46.26 -3.28 6.47
N PRO A 331 -47.53 -2.91 6.23
CA PRO A 331 -48.67 -3.52 6.88
C PRO A 331 -49.01 -4.84 6.18
N ASP A 332 -48.31 -5.91 6.54
CA ASP A 332 -48.59 -7.27 6.08
C ASP A 332 -48.73 -8.17 7.33
N ALA A 333 -49.68 -9.08 7.47
CA ALA A 333 -50.81 -9.46 6.66
C ALA A 333 -51.69 -10.34 7.56
N ASP A 334 -53.00 -10.23 7.35
CA ASP A 334 -53.91 -11.38 7.24
C ASP A 334 -53.71 -12.55 8.24
N SER A 335 -54.38 -12.45 9.39
CA SER A 335 -54.80 -13.63 10.14
C SER A 335 -56.12 -14.15 9.55
N THR A 336 -56.05 -14.79 8.40
CA THR A 336 -57.08 -15.72 7.92
C THR A 336 -56.49 -17.13 7.95
N GLY A 337 -57.15 -18.05 8.68
CA GLY A 337 -56.81 -19.46 8.67
C GLY A 337 -57.30 -20.25 9.89
N ASP A 338 -58.60 -20.55 9.89
CA ASP A 338 -59.26 -21.78 10.35
C ASP A 338 -58.86 -22.50 11.66
N GLY A 339 -59.88 -22.79 12.48
CA GLY A 339 -59.84 -23.87 13.48
C GLY A 339 -60.94 -23.80 14.55
N ASP A 340 -62.05 -24.52 14.27
CA ASP A 340 -63.21 -24.87 15.13
C ASP A 340 -64.32 -23.82 15.41
#